data_AF-A0A2V7ERM8-F1
#
_entry.id   AF-A0A2V7ERM8-F1
#
_cell.length_a   1.000
_cell.length_b   1.000
_cell.length_c   1.000
_cell.angle_alpha   90.00
_cell.angle_beta   90.00
_cell.angle_gamma   90.00
#
_symmetry.space_group_name_H-M   'P 1'
#
loop_
_entity.id
_entity.type
_entity.pdbx_description
1 polymer ?
#
loop_
_entity_poly.entity_id
_entity_poly.type
_entity_poly.pdbx_seq_one_letter_code
_entity_poly.pdbx_strand_id
1 'polypeptide(L)'
;MSDSWNLGHAGATNVSTTTMPSGPRSTTTLPPGPESSVRFSASGCACIGMAPSCARNAARGSCWPAAAYASRRGSSPSTSTPAPTADIIRNHSRRVLLVTVPLTVHLRSRVPVQYVPGGVEGKARAVDSPGLLSHPSATLRSMSTQAARLSKSRFTSGLQCHKKLWWEVHEPDALELQPDKVLQDLFDQGRQVGEAARARYPGGVLIDLPHHARAERVAATHEALDAGAPAVFEATFIADDTFVAIDVLEKQNDGYRLTEVKSSSSLKDEHIPDVAIQARVAAACGVKITAAAVLHLNKDFRNPDTGDLFARADVTAPVAAFLPQVPEEVARQREMLAGPVPDVPLARGITSIAELPTREKLNFTQQRQLKAMAENRIIVEPTLARQLEPFTGRLGFLDFETIARAIPVWPGMAPWQQAAAQFSYHERQPDGNYTHAAFLAEGPRDARPPLAAAMVRATANAERVVMYTPFEKTRIRELQQAVPELATELAALEAKLIDLHPVVKNCVYHPAFRGSFSLKYILTPLVPELTYDDLVIVDGRVASVEIARLLFVAEKIPRNERDRVRQDLLNYCERDTWAMVKLVERLRELAAR
;
A
#
# COMPACT_ATOMS: atom_id res chain seq x y z
N MET A 1 17.32 -18.42 5.71
CA MET A 1 16.12 -17.57 5.56
C MET A 1 16.09 -16.69 6.79
N SER A 2 16.28 -15.39 6.59
CA SER A 2 16.40 -14.38 7.65
C SER A 2 15.34 -13.32 7.38
N ASP A 3 14.17 -13.50 7.99
CA ASP A 3 13.05 -12.58 7.81
C ASP A 3 13.38 -11.25 8.49
N SER A 4 13.18 -10.14 7.78
CA SER A 4 13.50 -8.81 8.25
C SER A 4 12.37 -8.26 9.14
N TRP A 5 12.39 -8.62 10.43
CA TRP A 5 11.48 -8.06 11.42
C TRP A 5 11.86 -6.61 11.79
N ASN A 6 10.97 -5.65 11.54
CA ASN A 6 11.01 -4.35 12.22
C ASN A 6 10.30 -4.50 13.58
N LEU A 7 11.01 -4.26 14.70
CA LEU A 7 10.45 -4.33 16.05
C LEU A 7 9.70 -3.04 16.43
N GLY A 8 8.89 -2.50 15.54
CA GLY A 8 8.07 -1.34 15.84
C GLY A 8 7.15 -0.98 14.70
N HIS A 9 5.85 -1.08 14.96
CA HIS A 9 4.78 -0.18 14.51
C HIS A 9 3.46 -0.67 15.13
N ALA A 10 3.21 -0.24 16.37
CA ALA A 10 1.91 -0.35 17.02
C ALA A 10 1.52 1.05 17.50
N GLY A 11 0.44 1.62 16.96
CA GLY A 11 -0.15 2.87 17.45
C GLY A 11 0.53 4.18 17.02
N ALA A 12 0.91 4.34 15.75
CA ALA A 12 1.30 5.63 15.18
C ALA A 12 0.69 5.83 13.77
N THR A 13 -0.63 6.05 13.72
CA THR A 13 -1.30 6.57 12.53
C THR A 13 -1.23 8.10 12.50
N ASN A 14 -0.85 8.67 11.36
CA ASN A 14 -0.94 10.11 11.13
C ASN A 14 -2.42 10.51 11.00
N VAL A 15 -3.03 10.95 12.10
CA VAL A 15 -4.33 11.62 12.04
C VAL A 15 -4.09 13.08 11.67
N SER A 16 -4.24 13.41 10.38
CA SER A 16 -4.10 14.79 9.90
C SER A 16 -5.32 15.63 10.28
N THR A 17 -5.39 16.10 11.52
CA THR A 17 -6.43 17.05 11.97
C THR A 17 -6.20 18.43 11.35
N THR A 18 -6.70 18.64 10.13
CA THR A 18 -6.64 19.95 9.45
C THR A 18 -8.02 20.41 8.98
N THR A 19 -8.91 20.66 9.94
CA THR A 19 -10.10 21.51 9.73
C THR A 19 -10.49 22.20 11.03
N MET A 20 -10.19 23.49 11.13
CA MET A 20 -10.80 24.40 12.10
C MET A 20 -11.16 25.71 11.39
N PRO A 21 -12.44 26.11 11.35
CA PRO A 21 -12.84 27.43 10.88
C PRO A 21 -12.54 28.50 11.93
N SER A 22 -12.06 29.66 11.49
CA SER A 22 -11.70 30.79 12.33
C SER A 22 -12.92 31.54 12.89
N GLY A 23 -12.98 31.74 14.21
CA GLY A 23 -13.97 32.61 14.88
C GLY A 23 -13.65 32.80 16.37
N PRO A 24 -13.63 34.03 16.93
CA PRO A 24 -13.03 34.28 18.23
C PRO A 24 -14.03 34.34 19.40
N ARG A 25 -13.60 33.92 20.61
CA ARG A 25 -13.90 34.60 21.89
C ARG A 25 -13.02 34.07 23.04
N SER A 26 -12.72 34.98 23.97
CA SER A 26 -11.94 34.75 25.20
C SER A 26 -12.87 34.47 26.39
N THR A 27 -12.47 33.57 27.30
CA THR A 27 -12.53 33.80 28.77
C THR A 27 -11.78 32.71 29.56
N THR A 28 -11.28 33.09 30.73
CA THR A 28 -10.38 32.35 31.64
C THR A 28 -11.09 31.45 32.66
N THR A 29 -10.59 30.23 32.91
CA THR A 29 -10.62 29.58 34.25
C THR A 29 -9.55 28.48 34.43
N LEU A 30 -9.20 28.21 35.69
CA LEU A 30 -8.11 27.34 36.17
C LEU A 30 -8.54 25.85 36.38
N PRO A 31 -7.60 24.90 36.64
CA PRO A 31 -7.80 23.47 36.38
C PRO A 31 -8.20 22.61 37.60
N PRO A 32 -8.63 21.35 37.39
CA PRO A 32 -8.57 20.28 38.38
C PRO A 32 -7.36 19.34 38.16
N GLY A 33 -6.95 18.68 39.24
CA GLY A 33 -5.83 17.71 39.29
C GLY A 33 -6.19 16.29 38.81
N PRO A 34 -5.29 15.31 39.04
CA PRO A 34 -5.33 14.03 38.34
C PRO A 34 -6.18 12.96 39.04
N GLU A 35 -7.09 12.32 38.31
CA GLU A 35 -7.60 10.99 38.65
C GLU A 35 -7.33 10.00 37.52
N SER A 36 -6.68 8.89 37.89
CA SER A 36 -6.19 7.86 36.99
C SER A 36 -7.25 6.78 36.72
N SER A 37 -7.83 6.75 35.52
CA SER A 37 -8.56 5.56 35.02
C SER A 37 -8.65 5.50 33.48
N VAL A 38 -7.54 5.18 32.81
CA VAL A 38 -7.55 4.90 31.37
C VAL A 38 -7.95 3.44 31.12
N ARG A 39 -9.17 3.22 30.60
CA ARG A 39 -9.53 1.96 29.93
C ARG A 39 -8.96 1.97 28.52
N PHE A 40 -8.20 0.95 28.16
CA PHE A 40 -7.63 0.83 26.81
C PHE A 40 -8.68 0.35 25.80
N SER A 41 -8.82 1.08 24.70
CA SER A 41 -9.45 0.59 23.47
C SER A 41 -8.36 0.11 22.51
N ALA A 42 -8.50 -1.11 21.98
CA ALA A 42 -7.51 -1.73 21.11
C ALA A 42 -7.85 -1.52 19.62
N SER A 43 -7.33 -0.45 19.03
CA SER A 43 -7.34 -0.20 17.58
C SER A 43 -5.91 -0.18 17.04
N GLY A 44 -5.66 -0.92 15.96
CA GLY A 44 -4.32 -1.08 15.39
C GLY A 44 -4.28 -2.05 14.22
N CYS A 45 -4.77 -1.61 13.05
CA CYS A 45 -4.56 -2.28 11.76
C CYS A 45 -4.75 -1.29 10.60
N ALA A 46 -3.66 -0.64 10.17
CA ALA A 46 -3.62 0.17 8.94
C ALA A 46 -2.28 -0.04 8.24
N CYS A 47 -2.26 -0.90 7.21
CA CYS A 47 -1.16 -1.07 6.26
C CYS A 47 -1.69 -1.68 4.96
N ILE A 48 -1.55 -0.97 3.83
CA ILE A 48 -1.88 -1.49 2.51
C ILE A 48 -0.61 -2.10 1.87
N GLY A 49 -0.62 -3.43 1.74
CA GLY A 49 -0.03 -4.21 0.64
C GLY A 49 1.44 -4.01 0.24
N MET A 50 2.35 -4.84 0.80
CA MET A 50 3.56 -5.35 0.12
C MET A 50 4.09 -6.65 0.78
N ALA A 51 3.55 -7.81 0.36
CA ALA A 51 4.13 -9.18 0.38
C ALA A 51 4.63 -9.83 1.71
N PRO A 52 4.87 -11.17 1.76
CA PRO A 52 4.54 -12.24 0.80
C PRO A 52 3.59 -13.34 1.35
N SER A 53 2.94 -14.06 0.44
CA SER A 53 2.09 -15.22 0.75
C SER A 53 2.92 -16.51 0.98
N CYS A 54 3.15 -16.88 2.24
CA CYS A 54 3.77 -18.16 2.61
C CYS A 54 3.00 -18.88 3.73
N ALA A 55 1.80 -19.40 3.45
CA ALA A 55 1.17 -20.55 4.12
C ALA A 55 -0.28 -20.78 3.63
N ARG A 56 -0.48 -21.41 2.46
CA ARG A 56 -1.73 -22.12 2.10
C ARG A 56 -1.51 -22.96 0.84
N ASN A 57 -0.84 -24.12 1.01
CA ASN A 57 -0.89 -25.27 0.09
C ASN A 57 -0.17 -26.47 0.72
N ALA A 58 -0.77 -27.04 1.76
CA ALA A 58 -0.28 -28.24 2.45
C ALA A 58 -1.41 -29.17 2.90
N ALA A 59 -2.43 -29.34 2.04
CA ALA A 59 -3.49 -30.34 2.25
C ALA A 59 -4.24 -30.64 0.93
N ARG A 60 -3.71 -31.58 0.13
CA ARG A 60 -4.40 -32.49 -0.82
C ARG A 60 -3.35 -33.16 -1.71
N GLY A 61 -3.06 -34.43 -1.44
CA GLY A 61 -2.18 -35.25 -2.27
C GLY A 61 -2.86 -36.57 -2.63
N SER A 62 -2.45 -37.15 -3.77
CA SER A 62 -2.93 -38.41 -4.36
C SER A 62 -4.36 -38.35 -4.94
N CYS A 63 -4.69 -38.95 -6.10
CA CYS A 63 -3.96 -39.88 -6.99
C CYS A 63 -4.15 -39.50 -8.48
N TRP A 64 -3.31 -40.02 -9.37
CA TRP A 64 -3.63 -40.95 -10.49
C TRP A 64 -2.35 -41.14 -11.37
N PRO A 65 -2.19 -42.27 -12.10
CA PRO A 65 -0.86 -42.75 -12.53
C PRO A 65 -0.44 -42.32 -13.94
N ALA A 66 0.88 -42.26 -14.17
CA ALA A 66 1.48 -42.06 -15.49
C ALA A 66 1.79 -43.41 -16.18
N ALA A 67 1.49 -43.51 -17.48
CA ALA A 67 1.96 -44.59 -18.34
C ALA A 67 3.27 -44.19 -19.04
N ALA A 68 4.20 -45.13 -19.18
CA ALA A 68 5.51 -44.90 -19.78
C ALA A 68 5.53 -45.27 -21.28
N TYR A 69 6.32 -44.55 -22.07
CA TYR A 69 6.88 -45.03 -23.35
C TYR A 69 8.31 -44.52 -23.52
N ALA A 70 9.16 -45.31 -24.20
CA ALA A 70 10.60 -45.11 -24.23
C ALA A 70 11.23 -45.41 -25.62
N SER A 71 12.51 -45.04 -25.76
CA SER A 71 13.45 -45.38 -26.87
C SER A 71 13.28 -44.57 -28.17
N ARG A 72 14.29 -44.32 -29.04
CA ARG A 72 15.76 -44.56 -29.08
C ARG A 72 16.43 -43.25 -29.58
N ARG A 73 17.59 -42.79 -29.09
CA ARG A 73 19.00 -43.18 -29.40
C ARG A 73 19.41 -43.18 -30.89
N GLY A 74 20.41 -42.35 -31.21
CA GLY A 74 21.32 -42.42 -32.37
C GLY A 74 22.59 -41.60 -32.05
N SER A 75 23.78 -42.06 -32.43
CA SER A 75 25.06 -41.59 -31.85
C SER A 75 26.20 -41.43 -32.85
N SER A 76 27.17 -40.57 -32.48
CA SER A 76 28.65 -40.68 -32.72
C SER A 76 29.28 -39.93 -33.92
N PRO A 77 30.63 -39.69 -33.95
CA PRO A 77 31.48 -39.07 -32.91
C PRO A 77 32.66 -38.19 -33.47
N SER A 78 33.61 -37.81 -32.57
CA SER A 78 34.99 -37.26 -32.82
C SER A 78 35.08 -35.78 -33.23
N THR A 79 36.02 -34.91 -32.81
CA THR A 79 37.15 -34.90 -31.81
C THR A 79 37.52 -33.41 -31.51
N SER A 80 38.33 -32.95 -30.54
CA SER A 80 39.20 -33.53 -29.49
C SER A 80 39.38 -32.53 -28.29
N THR A 81 40.44 -32.67 -27.49
CA THR A 81 40.73 -32.05 -26.16
C THR A 81 41.96 -31.07 -26.18
N PRO A 82 42.41 -30.38 -25.07
CA PRO A 82 42.26 -30.68 -23.63
C PRO A 82 41.81 -29.56 -22.63
N ALA A 83 41.56 -30.01 -21.39
CA ALA A 83 41.01 -29.33 -20.20
C ALA A 83 42.14 -28.76 -19.27
N PRO A 84 41.98 -28.40 -17.95
CA PRO A 84 40.98 -28.75 -16.91
C PRO A 84 40.39 -27.51 -16.15
N THR A 85 39.56 -27.56 -15.09
CA THR A 85 39.19 -28.58 -14.07
C THR A 85 37.80 -28.27 -13.47
N ALA A 86 36.90 -29.24 -13.28
CA ALA A 86 35.75 -29.13 -12.36
C ALA A 86 35.15 -30.52 -12.03
N ASP A 87 35.30 -30.99 -10.79
CA ASP A 87 34.85 -32.32 -10.38
C ASP A 87 33.40 -32.37 -9.87
N ILE A 88 32.63 -33.23 -10.54
CA ILE A 88 31.64 -34.20 -10.02
C ILE A 88 31.02 -33.92 -8.63
N ILE A 89 29.71 -33.61 -8.69
CA ILE A 89 28.76 -33.80 -7.59
C ILE A 89 28.64 -35.31 -7.29
N ARG A 90 28.92 -35.72 -6.04
CA ARG A 90 28.56 -37.06 -5.54
C ARG A 90 27.67 -37.00 -4.30
N ASN A 91 26.37 -37.16 -4.58
CA ASN A 91 25.34 -37.83 -3.79
C ASN A 91 25.80 -38.45 -2.43
N HIS A 92 25.33 -37.89 -1.32
CA HIS A 92 25.25 -38.60 -0.03
C HIS A 92 23.81 -38.65 0.46
N SER A 93 23.13 -39.74 0.13
CA SER A 93 21.89 -40.13 0.81
C SER A 93 22.19 -40.47 2.28
N ARG A 94 21.45 -39.89 3.23
CA ARG A 94 21.29 -40.47 4.58
C ARG A 94 19.81 -40.66 4.87
N ARG A 95 19.43 -41.93 5.03
CA ARG A 95 18.09 -42.35 5.46
C ARG A 95 17.82 -41.80 6.86
N VAL A 96 16.61 -41.30 7.10
CA VAL A 96 16.05 -41.18 8.45
C VAL A 96 14.89 -42.17 8.57
N LEU A 97 14.83 -42.86 9.72
CA LEU A 97 13.90 -43.94 9.98
C LEU A 97 12.48 -43.39 10.19
N LEU A 98 11.51 -43.86 9.41
CA LEU A 98 10.08 -43.65 9.69
C LEU A 98 9.63 -44.72 10.69
N VAL A 99 9.52 -44.34 11.97
CA VAL A 99 8.88 -45.16 13.00
C VAL A 99 7.38 -44.85 12.98
N THR A 100 6.59 -45.75 12.39
CA THR A 100 5.12 -45.69 12.43
C THR A 100 4.61 -46.34 13.71
N VAL A 101 3.96 -45.57 14.58
CA VAL A 101 3.15 -46.10 15.70
C VAL A 101 1.67 -45.98 15.31
N PRO A 102 0.94 -47.09 15.13
CA PRO A 102 -0.49 -47.04 14.86
C PRO A 102 -1.26 -46.82 16.17
N LEU A 103 -1.96 -45.69 16.30
CA LEU A 103 -2.82 -45.41 17.44
C LEU A 103 -4.28 -45.67 17.06
N THR A 104 -4.71 -46.91 17.26
CA THR A 104 -6.06 -47.38 16.98
C THR A 104 -7.03 -46.84 18.02
N VAL A 105 -8.01 -46.02 17.62
CA VAL A 105 -9.14 -45.63 18.49
C VAL A 105 -10.45 -46.06 17.81
N HIS A 106 -11.23 -46.89 18.51
CA HIS A 106 -12.52 -47.37 18.03
C HIS A 106 -13.60 -46.30 18.24
N LEU A 107 -14.40 -46.01 17.20
CA LEU A 107 -15.71 -45.37 17.37
C LEU A 107 -16.82 -46.44 17.33
N ARG A 108 -17.64 -46.48 18.39
CA ARG A 108 -18.81 -47.38 18.51
C ARG A 108 -20.11 -46.63 18.23
N SER A 109 -20.89 -47.20 17.29
CA SER A 109 -22.36 -47.29 17.25
C SER A 109 -23.27 -46.04 17.37
N ARG A 110 -23.95 -45.78 16.25
CA ARG A 110 -25.29 -45.20 16.00
C ARG A 110 -26.27 -45.07 17.19
N VAL A 111 -27.04 -43.96 17.19
CA VAL A 111 -28.50 -43.90 17.43
C VAL A 111 -29.11 -42.78 16.56
N PRO A 112 -30.25 -42.99 15.85
CA PRO A 112 -31.03 -41.92 15.21
C PRO A 112 -32.28 -41.54 16.05
N VAL A 113 -32.72 -40.28 16.01
CA VAL A 113 -34.01 -39.85 16.59
C VAL A 113 -34.71 -38.85 15.66
N GLN A 114 -35.98 -39.10 15.34
CA GLN A 114 -36.91 -38.16 14.71
C GLN A 114 -37.80 -37.50 15.76
N TYR A 115 -38.22 -36.25 15.53
CA TYR A 115 -39.47 -35.72 16.08
C TYR A 115 -40.09 -34.63 15.19
N VAL A 116 -41.39 -34.41 15.34
CA VAL A 116 -42.33 -33.71 14.43
C VAL A 116 -43.09 -32.61 15.22
N PRO A 117 -43.52 -31.48 14.62
CA PRO A 117 -43.93 -30.30 15.40
C PRO A 117 -45.41 -30.27 15.81
N GLY A 118 -45.68 -29.49 16.87
CA GLY A 118 -46.99 -28.95 17.28
C GLY A 118 -46.74 -27.80 18.29
N GLY A 119 -47.60 -26.79 18.46
CA GLY A 119 -48.94 -26.59 17.93
C GLY A 119 -49.99 -26.57 19.05
N VAL A 120 -50.28 -25.41 19.66
CA VAL A 120 -51.35 -25.22 20.66
C VAL A 120 -52.01 -23.85 20.49
N GLU A 121 -53.35 -23.82 20.52
CA GLU A 121 -54.21 -22.63 20.37
C GLU A 121 -54.50 -21.90 21.70
N GLY A 122 -55.02 -20.65 21.63
CA GLY A 122 -55.28 -19.84 22.84
C GLY A 122 -56.28 -18.67 22.71
N LYS A 123 -57.45 -18.90 22.08
CA LYS A 123 -58.75 -18.16 22.16
C LYS A 123 -58.79 -16.62 22.41
N ALA A 124 -59.52 -15.93 21.53
CA ALA A 124 -59.94 -14.53 21.70
C ALA A 124 -61.29 -14.37 22.44
N ARG A 125 -61.53 -13.16 22.98
CA ARG A 125 -62.85 -12.54 23.22
C ARG A 125 -62.74 -11.03 23.10
N ALA A 126 -63.78 -10.39 22.56
CA ALA A 126 -63.88 -8.94 22.35
C ALA A 126 -65.12 -8.37 23.05
N VAL A 127 -65.05 -7.10 23.48
CA VAL A 127 -66.18 -6.23 23.86
C VAL A 127 -65.78 -4.77 23.53
N ASP A 128 -66.75 -3.95 23.14
CA ASP A 128 -66.58 -2.63 22.50
C ASP A 128 -66.24 -1.43 23.42
N SER A 129 -65.93 -0.33 22.73
CA SER A 129 -65.52 1.05 23.13
C SER A 129 -66.61 1.85 23.90
N PRO A 130 -66.46 3.16 24.29
CA PRO A 130 -65.39 4.14 23.99
C PRO A 130 -64.89 5.07 25.14
N GLY A 131 -63.82 5.86 24.91
CA GLY A 131 -63.48 7.01 25.80
C GLY A 131 -62.10 7.68 25.60
N LEU A 132 -62.11 8.87 24.96
CA LEU A 132 -61.14 10.00 24.97
C LEU A 132 -59.64 9.85 25.40
N LEU A 133 -58.78 10.33 24.48
CA LEU A 133 -57.59 11.20 24.68
C LEU A 133 -56.44 10.77 25.64
N SER A 134 -55.31 10.34 25.07
CA SER A 134 -53.98 10.96 25.30
C SER A 134 -52.87 10.31 24.43
N HIS A 135 -51.94 11.12 23.93
CA HIS A 135 -50.64 10.65 23.43
C HIS A 135 -49.74 10.29 24.63
N PRO A 136 -48.83 9.29 24.55
CA PRO A 136 -47.55 9.49 23.84
C PRO A 136 -46.95 8.25 23.16
N SER A 137 -45.77 8.47 22.56
CA SER A 137 -44.78 7.45 22.17
C SER A 137 -45.22 6.39 21.16
N ALA A 138 -45.23 6.82 19.89
CA ALA A 138 -44.88 5.91 18.82
C ALA A 138 -43.45 5.38 19.07
N THR A 139 -43.34 4.14 19.54
CA THR A 139 -42.09 3.39 19.47
C THR A 139 -41.74 3.23 17.99
N LEU A 140 -40.81 4.06 17.52
CA LEU A 140 -40.10 3.85 16.27
C LEU A 140 -39.40 2.49 16.36
N ARG A 141 -40.10 1.43 15.93
CA ARG A 141 -39.47 0.22 15.44
C ARG A 141 -38.58 0.67 14.28
N SER A 142 -37.30 0.82 14.57
CA SER A 142 -36.24 1.00 13.58
C SER A 142 -36.48 0.03 12.44
N MET A 143 -36.89 0.56 11.28
CA MET A 143 -37.25 -0.27 10.15
C MET A 143 -35.99 -0.78 9.48
N SER A 144 -35.68 -2.03 9.79
CA SER A 144 -35.04 -2.99 8.87
C SER A 144 -33.79 -2.49 8.15
N THR A 145 -32.64 -2.80 8.75
CA THR A 145 -31.40 -3.21 8.06
C THR A 145 -31.47 -3.17 6.53
N GLN A 146 -31.01 -2.07 5.93
CA GLN A 146 -30.81 -2.00 4.48
C GLN A 146 -29.57 -2.82 4.13
N ALA A 147 -29.79 -4.12 3.91
CA ALA A 147 -28.86 -5.23 4.12
C ALA A 147 -27.40 -4.98 3.67
N ALA A 148 -26.46 -5.55 4.45
CA ALA A 148 -25.03 -5.54 4.21
C ALA A 148 -24.66 -6.20 2.86
N ARG A 149 -24.72 -5.41 1.78
CA ARG A 149 -24.40 -5.83 0.41
C ARG A 149 -22.91 -5.77 0.16
N LEU A 150 -22.36 -6.88 -0.33
CA LEU A 150 -20.99 -6.95 -0.82
C LEU A 150 -20.86 -6.19 -2.14
N SER A 151 -19.68 -5.63 -2.35
CA SER A 151 -19.21 -5.08 -3.63
C SER A 151 -17.94 -5.82 -4.05
N LYS A 152 -17.47 -5.59 -5.28
CA LYS A 152 -16.11 -5.97 -5.74
C LYS A 152 -15.04 -5.70 -4.67
N SER A 153 -14.95 -4.45 -4.20
CA SER A 153 -14.00 -4.02 -3.17
C SER A 153 -14.23 -4.67 -1.79
N ARG A 154 -15.47 -4.74 -1.32
CA ARG A 154 -15.78 -5.35 -0.01
C ARG A 154 -15.46 -6.85 0.01
N PHE A 155 -15.71 -7.56 -1.08
CA PHE A 155 -15.36 -8.97 -1.20
C PHE A 155 -13.84 -9.21 -1.05
N THR A 156 -13.02 -8.37 -1.68
CA THR A 156 -11.56 -8.46 -1.55
C THR A 156 -11.07 -8.00 -0.17
N SER A 157 -11.70 -7.01 0.45
CA SER A 157 -11.46 -6.66 1.86
C SER A 157 -11.77 -7.82 2.82
N GLY A 158 -12.84 -8.58 2.60
CA GLY A 158 -13.18 -9.76 3.41
C GLY A 158 -12.15 -10.88 3.29
N LEU A 159 -11.66 -11.14 2.08
CA LEU A 159 -10.56 -12.08 1.83
C LEU A 159 -9.26 -11.67 2.52
N GLN A 160 -8.99 -10.36 2.62
CA GLN A 160 -7.85 -9.82 3.36
C GLN A 160 -8.03 -9.92 4.88
N CYS A 161 -9.16 -9.42 5.40
CA CYS A 161 -9.46 -9.39 6.83
C CYS A 161 -10.95 -9.13 7.07
N HIS A 162 -11.64 -10.07 7.72
CA HIS A 162 -13.06 -9.91 8.10
C HIS A 162 -13.33 -8.67 8.96
N LYS A 163 -12.42 -8.30 9.87
CA LYS A 163 -12.57 -7.09 10.70
C LYS A 163 -12.54 -5.80 9.90
N LYS A 164 -11.72 -5.74 8.84
CA LYS A 164 -11.67 -4.62 7.89
C LYS A 164 -13.00 -4.50 7.13
N LEU A 165 -13.49 -5.62 6.56
CA LEU A 165 -14.78 -5.66 5.88
C LEU A 165 -15.94 -5.25 6.81
N TRP A 166 -15.92 -5.70 8.07
CA TRP A 166 -16.94 -5.31 9.05
C TRP A 166 -16.98 -3.79 9.25
N TRP A 167 -15.83 -3.14 9.47
CA TRP A 167 -15.75 -1.68 9.57
C TRP A 167 -16.17 -0.96 8.28
N GLU A 168 -15.73 -1.43 7.10
CA GLU A 168 -16.14 -0.88 5.78
C GLU A 168 -17.65 -0.97 5.49
N VAL A 169 -18.41 -1.73 6.29
CA VAL A 169 -19.87 -1.89 6.16
C VAL A 169 -20.64 -1.18 7.28
N HIS A 170 -20.20 -1.33 8.53
CA HIS A 170 -20.91 -0.84 9.72
C HIS A 170 -20.46 0.54 10.19
N GLU A 171 -19.22 0.94 9.92
CA GLU A 171 -18.62 2.21 10.33
C GLU A 171 -17.92 2.93 9.13
N PRO A 172 -18.59 3.10 7.97
CA PRO A 172 -17.94 3.63 6.76
C PRO A 172 -17.41 5.07 6.91
N ASP A 173 -17.99 5.84 7.84
CA ASP A 173 -17.59 7.21 8.13
C ASP A 173 -16.45 7.32 9.17
N ALA A 174 -15.88 6.18 9.61
CA ALA A 174 -14.72 6.16 10.48
C ALA A 174 -13.53 6.89 9.82
N LEU A 175 -12.81 7.69 10.62
CA LEU A 175 -11.75 8.56 10.13
C LEU A 175 -10.60 7.77 9.48
N GLU A 176 -10.33 6.57 9.98
CA GLU A 176 -9.33 5.62 9.47
C GLU A 176 -9.72 4.99 8.12
N LEU A 177 -10.97 5.12 7.68
CA LEU A 177 -11.47 4.67 6.38
C LEU A 177 -11.63 5.82 5.37
N GLN A 178 -11.60 7.08 5.83
CA GLN A 178 -11.66 8.24 4.93
C GLN A 178 -10.38 8.35 4.11
N PRO A 179 -10.46 8.61 2.79
CA PRO A 179 -9.26 8.73 1.97
C PRO A 179 -8.50 10.01 2.31
N ASP A 180 -7.24 9.86 2.72
CA ASP A 180 -6.29 10.97 2.78
C ASP A 180 -5.98 11.50 1.35
N LYS A 181 -5.31 12.65 1.27
CA LYS A 181 -4.93 13.27 -0.01
C LYS A 181 -4.15 12.33 -0.94
N VAL A 182 -3.36 11.41 -0.39
CA VAL A 182 -2.53 10.48 -1.16
C VAL A 182 -3.37 9.32 -1.70
N LEU A 183 -4.26 8.75 -0.88
CA LEU A 183 -5.19 7.73 -1.34
C LEU A 183 -6.17 8.30 -2.39
N GLN A 184 -6.61 9.55 -2.22
CA GLN A 184 -7.43 10.24 -3.20
C GLN A 184 -6.70 10.43 -4.55
N ASP A 185 -5.44 10.90 -4.56
CA ASP A 185 -4.67 11.00 -5.81
C ASP A 185 -4.42 9.61 -6.45
N LEU A 186 -4.21 8.56 -5.66
CA LEU A 186 -4.13 7.19 -6.19
C LEU A 186 -5.43 6.73 -6.85
N PHE A 187 -6.60 7.10 -6.31
CA PHE A 187 -7.90 6.84 -6.95
C PHE A 187 -8.10 7.70 -8.21
N ASP A 188 -7.70 8.97 -8.19
CA ASP A 188 -7.77 9.86 -9.35
C ASP A 188 -6.91 9.35 -10.51
N GLN A 189 -5.70 8.89 -10.21
CA GLN A 189 -4.82 8.21 -11.16
C GLN A 189 -5.39 6.88 -11.64
N GLY A 190 -6.03 6.10 -10.75
CA GLY A 190 -6.74 4.87 -11.12
C GLY A 190 -7.84 5.13 -12.16
N ARG A 191 -8.63 6.19 -11.98
CA ARG A 191 -9.66 6.63 -12.92
C ARG A 191 -9.07 7.04 -14.27
N GLN A 192 -7.99 7.83 -14.28
CA GLN A 192 -7.28 8.23 -15.51
C GLN A 192 -6.77 7.01 -16.29
N VAL A 193 -6.25 5.98 -15.60
CA VAL A 193 -5.86 4.71 -16.22
C VAL A 193 -7.08 3.96 -16.77
N GLY A 194 -8.20 3.93 -16.05
CA GLY A 194 -9.47 3.37 -16.54
C GLY A 194 -9.97 4.06 -17.81
N GLU A 195 -9.96 5.41 -17.83
CA GLU A 195 -10.30 6.23 -19.00
C GLU A 195 -9.38 5.93 -20.20
N ALA A 196 -8.06 5.88 -19.98
CA ALA A 196 -7.10 5.54 -21.04
C ALA A 196 -7.26 4.10 -21.56
N ALA A 197 -7.68 3.14 -20.72
CA ALA A 197 -7.94 1.77 -21.15
C ALA A 197 -9.14 1.65 -22.10
N ARG A 198 -10.15 2.52 -21.98
CA ARG A 198 -11.35 2.53 -22.84
C ARG A 198 -11.00 2.78 -24.31
N ALA A 199 -9.97 3.59 -24.59
CA ALA A 199 -9.50 3.87 -25.95
C ALA A 199 -9.04 2.62 -26.74
N ARG A 200 -8.78 1.49 -26.06
CA ARG A 200 -8.40 0.21 -26.67
C ARG A 200 -9.58 -0.57 -27.27
N TYR A 201 -10.82 -0.12 -27.04
CA TYR A 201 -12.03 -0.84 -27.43
C TYR A 201 -12.93 0.10 -28.26
N PRO A 202 -12.63 0.31 -29.56
CA PRO A 202 -13.37 1.22 -30.42
C PRO A 202 -14.87 0.87 -30.49
N GLY A 203 -15.72 1.89 -30.41
CA GLY A 203 -17.18 1.72 -30.39
C GLY A 203 -17.75 1.18 -29.08
N GLY A 204 -16.95 1.05 -28.02
CA GLY A 204 -17.44 0.65 -26.69
C GLY A 204 -18.37 1.70 -26.07
N VAL A 205 -19.38 1.24 -25.34
CA VAL A 205 -20.39 2.07 -24.67
C VAL A 205 -20.05 2.21 -23.20
N LEU A 206 -20.02 3.44 -22.67
CA LEU A 206 -19.79 3.71 -21.25
C LEU A 206 -21.11 3.81 -20.49
N ILE A 207 -21.25 3.07 -19.40
CA ILE A 207 -22.37 3.23 -18.45
C ILE A 207 -22.07 4.41 -17.52
N ASP A 208 -22.23 5.63 -18.04
CA ASP A 208 -21.93 6.89 -17.34
C ASP A 208 -23.08 7.33 -16.42
N LEU A 209 -23.25 6.59 -15.33
CA LEU A 209 -24.26 6.85 -14.30
C LEU A 209 -23.62 6.76 -12.89
N PRO A 210 -24.09 7.53 -11.90
CA PRO A 210 -23.52 7.53 -10.54
C PRO A 210 -23.48 6.13 -9.91
N HIS A 211 -22.45 5.80 -9.13
CA HIS A 211 -22.34 4.47 -8.50
C HIS A 211 -23.49 4.11 -7.54
N HIS A 212 -24.27 5.09 -7.06
CA HIS A 212 -25.47 4.85 -6.26
C HIS A 212 -26.71 4.52 -7.10
N ALA A 213 -26.73 4.87 -8.39
CA ALA A 213 -27.81 4.62 -9.37
C ALA A 213 -27.81 3.15 -9.84
N ARG A 214 -27.82 2.21 -8.88
CA ARG A 214 -27.50 0.79 -9.13
C ARG A 214 -28.50 0.13 -10.07
N ALA A 215 -29.79 0.45 -9.96
CA ALA A 215 -30.84 -0.11 -10.83
C ALA A 215 -30.73 0.44 -12.25
N GLU A 216 -30.59 1.77 -12.40
CA GLU A 216 -30.38 2.40 -13.71
C GLU A 216 -29.10 1.89 -14.40
N ARG A 217 -27.99 1.70 -13.67
CA ARG A 217 -26.74 1.12 -14.21
C ARG A 217 -26.92 -0.30 -14.74
N VAL A 218 -27.68 -1.15 -14.04
CA VAL A 218 -28.00 -2.50 -14.52
C VAL A 218 -28.86 -2.42 -15.79
N ALA A 219 -29.91 -1.59 -15.80
CA ALA A 219 -30.78 -1.41 -16.96
C ALA A 219 -30.02 -0.93 -18.21
N ALA A 220 -29.19 0.12 -18.07
CA ALA A 220 -28.35 0.64 -19.14
C ALA A 220 -27.28 -0.38 -19.62
N THR A 221 -26.79 -1.24 -18.71
CA THR A 221 -25.90 -2.35 -19.10
C THR A 221 -26.62 -3.36 -19.99
N HIS A 222 -27.85 -3.75 -19.64
CA HIS A 222 -28.65 -4.65 -20.49
C HIS A 222 -28.98 -4.01 -21.85
N GLU A 223 -29.41 -2.75 -21.89
CA GLU A 223 -29.67 -2.02 -23.14
C GLU A 223 -28.44 -2.00 -24.07
N ALA A 224 -27.24 -1.72 -23.55
CA ALA A 224 -26.02 -1.73 -24.33
C ALA A 224 -25.64 -3.13 -24.87
N LEU A 225 -25.91 -4.20 -24.10
CA LEU A 225 -25.69 -5.58 -24.52
C LEU A 225 -26.70 -6.03 -25.58
N ASP A 226 -27.97 -5.68 -25.43
CA ASP A 226 -29.06 -6.00 -26.36
C ASP A 226 -28.91 -5.22 -27.69
N ALA A 227 -28.46 -3.96 -27.63
CA ALA A 227 -28.01 -3.19 -28.79
C ALA A 227 -26.75 -3.78 -29.46
N GLY A 228 -26.13 -4.78 -28.84
CA GLY A 228 -25.05 -5.56 -29.41
C GLY A 228 -23.67 -4.91 -29.37
N ALA A 229 -23.46 -3.95 -28.46
CA ALA A 229 -22.21 -3.18 -28.34
C ALA A 229 -20.94 -4.06 -28.36
N PRO A 230 -19.85 -3.62 -29.04
CA PRO A 230 -18.62 -4.39 -29.13
C PRO A 230 -17.89 -4.48 -27.79
N ALA A 231 -18.05 -3.48 -26.94
CA ALA A 231 -17.66 -3.52 -25.53
C ALA A 231 -18.62 -2.65 -24.70
N VAL A 232 -18.82 -3.01 -23.44
CA VAL A 232 -19.50 -2.19 -22.44
C VAL A 232 -18.51 -1.89 -21.31
N PHE A 233 -18.24 -0.61 -21.07
CA PHE A 233 -17.41 -0.16 -19.96
C PHE A 233 -18.28 0.08 -18.73
N GLU A 234 -17.74 -0.18 -17.54
CA GLU A 234 -18.47 -0.02 -16.27
C GLU A 234 -19.73 -0.92 -16.17
N ALA A 235 -19.75 -2.02 -16.95
CA ALA A 235 -20.87 -2.95 -17.10
C ALA A 235 -21.29 -3.52 -15.74
N THR A 236 -22.52 -3.21 -15.31
CA THR A 236 -22.95 -3.36 -13.92
C THR A 236 -23.94 -4.53 -13.76
N PHE A 237 -23.68 -5.40 -12.79
CA PHE A 237 -24.49 -6.59 -12.51
C PHE A 237 -24.75 -6.77 -11.01
N ILE A 238 -25.87 -7.40 -10.67
CA ILE A 238 -26.26 -7.71 -9.29
C ILE A 238 -26.82 -9.13 -9.23
N ALA A 239 -26.17 -9.97 -8.42
CA ALA A 239 -26.64 -11.31 -8.07
C ALA A 239 -26.23 -11.64 -6.63
N ASP A 240 -27.01 -12.45 -5.92
CA ASP A 240 -26.69 -12.91 -4.57
C ASP A 240 -26.39 -11.76 -3.57
N ASP A 241 -27.13 -10.65 -3.66
CA ASP A 241 -26.90 -9.35 -2.97
C ASP A 241 -25.51 -8.73 -3.16
N THR A 242 -24.74 -9.21 -4.15
CA THR A 242 -23.42 -8.70 -4.49
C THR A 242 -23.50 -7.80 -5.72
N PHE A 243 -22.97 -6.58 -5.59
CA PHE A 243 -22.90 -5.60 -6.66
C PHE A 243 -21.51 -5.59 -7.31
N VAL A 244 -21.46 -5.69 -8.63
CA VAL A 244 -20.20 -5.55 -9.39
C VAL A 244 -20.36 -4.58 -10.55
N ALA A 245 -19.29 -3.84 -10.84
CA ALA A 245 -19.10 -3.12 -12.08
C ALA A 245 -17.80 -3.64 -12.70
N ILE A 246 -17.91 -4.11 -13.94
CA ILE A 246 -16.82 -4.64 -14.75
C ILE A 246 -16.24 -3.50 -15.58
N ASP A 247 -14.94 -3.26 -15.44
CA ASP A 247 -14.27 -2.12 -16.07
C ASP A 247 -14.41 -2.17 -17.61
N VAL A 248 -14.20 -3.35 -18.22
CA VAL A 248 -14.51 -3.62 -19.63
C VAL A 248 -15.10 -5.02 -19.83
N LEU A 249 -16.29 -5.10 -20.42
CA LEU A 249 -16.92 -6.33 -20.90
C LEU A 249 -16.93 -6.33 -22.43
N GLU A 250 -15.97 -7.03 -23.03
CA GLU A 250 -15.72 -7.07 -24.49
C GLU A 250 -16.48 -8.25 -25.14
N LYS A 251 -17.27 -7.99 -26.17
CA LYS A 251 -18.00 -9.03 -26.92
C LYS A 251 -17.02 -9.88 -27.75
N GLN A 252 -17.20 -11.19 -27.74
CA GLN A 252 -16.43 -12.17 -28.51
C GLN A 252 -17.39 -13.11 -29.27
N ASN A 253 -16.86 -13.95 -30.16
CA ASN A 253 -17.67 -14.81 -31.04
C ASN A 253 -18.62 -15.78 -30.30
N ASP A 254 -18.30 -16.17 -29.06
CA ASP A 254 -19.05 -17.18 -28.29
C ASP A 254 -19.44 -16.70 -26.87
N GLY A 255 -19.41 -15.38 -26.62
CA GLY A 255 -19.69 -14.80 -25.31
C GLY A 255 -18.92 -13.50 -25.08
N TYR A 256 -18.42 -13.29 -23.86
CA TYR A 256 -17.73 -12.07 -23.46
C TYR A 256 -16.38 -12.33 -22.79
N ARG A 257 -15.40 -11.44 -23.05
CA ARG A 257 -14.19 -11.31 -22.26
C ARG A 257 -14.40 -10.24 -21.18
N LEU A 258 -14.24 -10.64 -19.94
CA LEU A 258 -14.16 -9.72 -18.80
C LEU A 258 -12.71 -9.21 -18.69
N THR A 259 -12.51 -7.90 -18.66
CA THR A 259 -11.19 -7.30 -18.38
C THR A 259 -11.28 -6.34 -17.18
N GLU A 260 -10.48 -6.61 -16.14
CA GLU A 260 -10.23 -5.70 -15.02
C GLU A 260 -9.01 -4.81 -15.35
N VAL A 261 -9.10 -3.51 -15.10
CA VAL A 261 -8.06 -2.53 -15.36
C VAL A 261 -7.38 -2.12 -14.06
N LYS A 262 -6.07 -2.35 -13.95
CA LYS A 262 -5.27 -1.99 -12.78
C LYS A 262 -4.21 -0.95 -13.13
N SER A 263 -4.11 0.09 -12.30
CA SER A 263 -2.99 1.04 -12.36
C SER A 263 -1.66 0.44 -11.91
N SER A 264 -1.63 -0.74 -11.29
CA SER A 264 -0.39 -1.48 -11.00
C SER A 264 0.40 -1.78 -12.27
N SER A 265 1.73 -1.93 -12.17
CA SER A 265 2.60 -2.25 -13.31
C SER A 265 2.87 -3.75 -13.53
N SER A 266 2.12 -4.63 -12.86
CA SER A 266 2.20 -6.09 -13.04
C SER A 266 0.95 -6.80 -12.50
N LEU A 267 0.60 -7.95 -13.07
CA LEU A 267 -0.34 -8.89 -12.46
C LEU A 267 0.13 -9.30 -11.04
N LYS A 268 -0.83 -9.51 -10.15
CA LYS A 268 -0.64 -10.07 -8.80
C LYS A 268 -1.74 -11.10 -8.53
N ASP A 269 -1.46 -12.07 -7.67
CA ASP A 269 -2.43 -13.12 -7.27
C ASP A 269 -3.70 -12.54 -6.63
N GLU A 270 -3.58 -11.40 -5.93
CA GLU A 270 -4.71 -10.67 -5.31
C GLU A 270 -5.72 -10.12 -6.35
N HIS A 271 -5.36 -10.06 -7.63
CA HIS A 271 -6.29 -9.70 -8.71
C HIS A 271 -7.21 -10.87 -9.14
N ILE A 272 -6.84 -12.13 -8.84
CA ILE A 272 -7.62 -13.29 -9.31
C ILE A 272 -9.00 -13.38 -8.62
N PRO A 273 -9.14 -13.24 -7.28
CA PRO A 273 -10.45 -13.24 -6.63
C PRO A 273 -11.33 -12.06 -7.04
N ASP A 274 -10.71 -10.91 -7.32
CA ASP A 274 -11.35 -9.67 -7.76
C ASP A 274 -12.01 -9.82 -9.13
N VAL A 275 -11.35 -10.50 -10.07
CA VAL A 275 -11.96 -10.88 -11.36
C VAL A 275 -12.98 -12.01 -11.20
N ALA A 276 -12.73 -12.97 -10.31
CA ALA A 276 -13.61 -14.13 -10.12
C ALA A 276 -14.98 -13.77 -9.53
N ILE A 277 -15.07 -12.82 -8.58
CA ILE A 277 -16.38 -12.38 -8.06
C ILE A 277 -17.20 -11.70 -9.15
N GLN A 278 -16.57 -10.90 -10.00
CA GLN A 278 -17.24 -10.23 -11.13
C GLN A 278 -17.74 -11.25 -12.16
N ALA A 279 -16.91 -12.22 -12.54
CA ALA A 279 -17.30 -13.29 -13.46
C ALA A 279 -18.46 -14.13 -12.91
N ARG A 280 -18.45 -14.47 -11.61
CA ARG A 280 -19.55 -15.22 -10.94
C ARG A 280 -20.85 -14.43 -10.86
N VAL A 281 -20.80 -13.11 -10.63
CA VAL A 281 -22.02 -12.29 -10.59
C VAL A 281 -22.59 -12.09 -11.99
N ALA A 282 -21.77 -11.74 -12.99
CA ALA A 282 -22.20 -11.59 -14.38
C ALA A 282 -22.78 -12.91 -14.96
N ALA A 283 -22.15 -14.05 -14.67
CA ALA A 283 -22.66 -15.37 -15.09
C ALA A 283 -24.02 -15.72 -14.48
N ALA A 284 -24.28 -15.34 -13.22
CA ALA A 284 -25.58 -15.51 -12.59
C ALA A 284 -26.67 -14.58 -13.17
N CYS A 285 -26.28 -13.45 -13.76
CA CYS A 285 -27.13 -12.60 -14.57
C CYS A 285 -27.29 -13.08 -16.04
N GLY A 286 -26.82 -14.29 -16.37
CA GLY A 286 -26.95 -14.88 -17.71
C GLY A 286 -25.85 -14.51 -18.71
N VAL A 287 -24.83 -13.74 -18.31
CA VAL A 287 -23.73 -13.34 -19.21
C VAL A 287 -22.71 -14.49 -19.35
N LYS A 288 -22.57 -15.03 -20.56
CA LYS A 288 -21.58 -16.07 -20.86
C LYS A 288 -20.16 -15.48 -20.92
N ILE A 289 -19.44 -15.53 -19.79
CA ILE A 289 -18.02 -15.17 -19.72
C ILE A 289 -17.17 -16.32 -20.28
N THR A 290 -16.45 -16.07 -21.38
CA THR A 290 -15.59 -17.06 -22.06
C THR A 290 -14.10 -16.84 -21.82
N ALA A 291 -13.71 -15.63 -21.42
CA ALA A 291 -12.33 -15.27 -21.12
C ALA A 291 -12.27 -14.23 -20.00
N ALA A 292 -11.17 -14.22 -19.25
CA ALA A 292 -10.92 -13.25 -18.20
C ALA A 292 -9.49 -12.70 -18.34
N ALA A 293 -9.33 -11.39 -18.26
CA ALA A 293 -8.05 -10.71 -18.38
C ALA A 293 -7.85 -9.66 -17.29
N VAL A 294 -6.59 -9.40 -16.96
CA VAL A 294 -6.18 -8.19 -16.24
C VAL A 294 -5.36 -7.34 -17.19
N LEU A 295 -5.81 -6.11 -17.40
CA LEU A 295 -5.06 -5.07 -18.09
C LEU A 295 -4.30 -4.25 -17.06
N HIS A 296 -2.98 -4.23 -17.13
CA HIS A 296 -2.13 -3.51 -16.18
C HIS A 296 -1.14 -2.61 -16.92
N LEU A 297 -0.55 -1.64 -16.23
CA LEU A 297 0.42 -0.74 -16.86
C LEU A 297 1.68 -1.51 -17.27
N ASN A 298 2.20 -1.17 -18.45
CA ASN A 298 3.39 -1.80 -19.02
C ASN A 298 4.66 -1.09 -18.52
N LYS A 299 5.57 -1.84 -17.88
CA LYS A 299 6.85 -1.30 -17.39
C LYS A 299 7.80 -0.89 -18.52
N ASP A 300 7.58 -1.39 -19.73
CA ASP A 300 8.43 -1.12 -20.90
C ASP A 300 7.93 0.10 -21.71
N PHE A 301 6.72 0.61 -21.41
CA PHE A 301 6.21 1.84 -22.01
C PHE A 301 7.12 3.03 -21.70
N ARG A 302 7.36 3.91 -22.67
CA ARG A 302 7.97 5.23 -22.44
C ARG A 302 7.15 6.31 -23.13
N ASN A 303 6.68 7.29 -22.36
CA ASN A 303 5.92 8.43 -22.87
C ASN A 303 6.76 9.27 -23.88
N PRO A 304 6.19 9.79 -24.96
CA PRO A 304 4.81 9.54 -25.43
C PRO A 304 4.61 8.21 -26.17
N ASP A 305 5.56 7.78 -27.00
CA ASP A 305 5.25 6.87 -28.12
C ASP A 305 5.97 5.50 -28.11
N THR A 306 6.81 5.19 -27.11
CA THR A 306 7.55 3.91 -27.11
C THR A 306 6.73 2.80 -26.46
N GLY A 307 6.05 2.01 -27.30
CA GLY A 307 5.33 0.80 -26.90
C GLY A 307 3.89 1.05 -26.45
N ASP A 308 3.23 -0.02 -26.02
CA ASP A 308 1.86 0.03 -25.49
C ASP A 308 1.89 0.41 -24.00
N LEU A 309 1.08 1.40 -23.58
CA LEU A 309 0.88 1.78 -22.18
C LEU A 309 0.38 0.61 -21.32
N PHE A 310 -0.33 -0.35 -21.92
CA PHE A 310 -0.92 -1.48 -21.22
C PHE A 310 -0.34 -2.82 -21.66
N ALA A 311 -0.11 -3.68 -20.67
CA ALA A 311 0.10 -5.11 -20.86
C ALA A 311 -1.19 -5.85 -20.47
N ARG A 312 -1.56 -6.89 -21.23
CA ARG A 312 -2.73 -7.74 -20.96
C ARG A 312 -2.24 -9.10 -20.48
N ALA A 313 -2.63 -9.50 -19.27
CA ALA A 313 -2.44 -10.85 -18.75
C ALA A 313 -3.75 -11.64 -18.86
N ASP A 314 -3.70 -12.83 -19.46
CA ASP A 314 -4.82 -13.78 -19.41
C ASP A 314 -4.87 -14.42 -18.01
N VAL A 315 -6.04 -14.35 -17.39
CA VAL A 315 -6.30 -14.93 -16.06
C VAL A 315 -7.44 -15.94 -16.08
N THR A 316 -7.87 -16.38 -17.27
CA THR A 316 -9.03 -17.27 -17.47
C THR A 316 -8.91 -18.56 -16.67
N ALA A 317 -7.76 -19.26 -16.75
CA ALA A 317 -7.54 -20.50 -16.02
C ALA A 317 -7.40 -20.30 -14.48
N PRO A 318 -6.60 -19.33 -13.97
CA PRO A 318 -6.60 -18.98 -12.54
C PRO A 318 -7.98 -18.61 -12.00
N VAL A 319 -8.77 -17.81 -12.73
CA VAL A 319 -10.14 -17.43 -12.35
C VAL A 319 -11.04 -18.66 -12.32
N ALA A 320 -10.99 -19.53 -13.34
CA ALA A 320 -11.75 -20.77 -13.36
C ALA A 320 -11.44 -21.71 -12.18
N ALA A 321 -10.18 -21.76 -11.74
CA ALA A 321 -9.77 -22.51 -10.56
C ALA A 321 -10.27 -21.89 -9.22
N PHE A 322 -10.47 -20.57 -9.18
CA PHE A 322 -10.98 -19.87 -7.98
C PHE A 322 -12.51 -19.83 -7.92
N LEU A 323 -13.21 -19.76 -9.06
CA LEU A 323 -14.67 -19.62 -9.15
C LEU A 323 -15.49 -20.54 -8.22
N PRO A 324 -15.17 -21.84 -8.03
CA PRO A 324 -15.92 -22.71 -7.12
C PRO A 324 -15.93 -22.26 -5.66
N GLN A 325 -14.92 -21.49 -5.22
CA GLN A 325 -14.78 -21.00 -3.84
C GLN A 325 -15.59 -19.72 -3.58
N VAL A 326 -15.94 -18.98 -4.64
CA VAL A 326 -16.59 -17.66 -4.53
C VAL A 326 -17.93 -17.70 -3.78
N PRO A 327 -18.87 -18.65 -4.04
CA PRO A 327 -20.16 -18.66 -3.35
C PRO A 327 -20.05 -18.95 -1.84
N GLU A 328 -19.14 -19.86 -1.46
CA GLU A 328 -18.88 -20.19 -0.05
C GLU A 328 -18.27 -18.99 0.69
N GLU A 329 -17.31 -18.30 0.04
CA GLU A 329 -16.72 -17.09 0.60
C GLU A 329 -17.72 -15.94 0.74
N VAL A 330 -18.58 -15.72 -0.26
CA VAL A 330 -19.68 -14.74 -0.19
C VAL A 330 -20.62 -15.06 0.97
N ALA A 331 -21.00 -16.33 1.15
CA ALA A 331 -21.84 -16.76 2.27
C ALA A 331 -21.15 -16.51 3.62
N ARG A 332 -19.88 -16.92 3.76
CA ARG A 332 -19.04 -16.74 4.96
C ARG A 332 -18.88 -15.27 5.35
N GLN A 333 -18.65 -14.39 4.37
CA GLN A 333 -18.56 -12.94 4.59
C GLN A 333 -19.90 -12.32 4.98
N ARG A 334 -21.02 -12.76 4.36
CA ARG A 334 -22.37 -12.30 4.72
C ARG A 334 -22.79 -12.73 6.12
N GLU A 335 -22.48 -13.96 6.51
CA GLU A 335 -22.71 -14.47 7.88
C GLU A 335 -21.91 -13.66 8.91
N MET A 336 -20.62 -13.43 8.64
CA MET A 336 -19.77 -12.58 9.48
C MET A 336 -20.31 -11.14 9.60
N LEU A 337 -20.77 -10.55 8.49
CA LEU A 337 -21.33 -9.19 8.47
C LEU A 337 -22.66 -9.06 9.22
N ALA A 338 -23.40 -10.15 9.42
CA ALA A 338 -24.60 -10.16 10.26
C ALA A 338 -24.28 -10.29 11.77
N GLY A 339 -23.03 -10.62 12.11
CA GLY A 339 -22.55 -10.75 13.49
C GLY A 339 -21.94 -9.45 14.07
N PRO A 340 -21.50 -9.50 15.34
CA PRO A 340 -20.68 -8.44 15.93
C PRO A 340 -19.32 -8.36 15.23
N VAL A 341 -18.56 -7.29 15.53
CA VAL A 341 -17.19 -7.13 15.02
C VAL A 341 -16.35 -8.40 15.29
N PRO A 342 -15.75 -9.03 14.25
CA PRO A 342 -15.06 -10.29 14.42
C PRO A 342 -13.75 -10.09 15.16
N ASP A 343 -13.47 -10.97 16.13
CA ASP A 343 -12.15 -11.06 16.72
C ASP A 343 -11.20 -11.77 15.76
N VAL A 344 -10.01 -11.18 15.55
CA VAL A 344 -9.01 -11.66 14.59
C VAL A 344 -7.69 -11.78 15.35
N PRO A 345 -7.38 -12.97 15.91
CA PRO A 345 -6.23 -13.14 16.78
C PRO A 345 -4.92 -13.01 16.01
N LEU A 346 -3.90 -12.42 16.65
CA LEU A 346 -2.55 -12.35 16.12
C LEU A 346 -1.95 -13.77 16.03
N ALA A 347 -1.36 -14.11 14.88
CA ALA A 347 -0.89 -15.47 14.59
C ALA A 347 0.14 -16.06 15.58
N ARG A 348 0.89 -15.20 16.30
CA ARG A 348 1.81 -15.61 17.38
C ARG A 348 1.28 -15.32 18.81
N GLY A 349 0.15 -14.63 18.94
CA GLY A 349 -0.37 -14.14 20.23
C GLY A 349 0.47 -13.05 20.92
N ILE A 350 1.60 -12.64 20.34
CA ILE A 350 2.53 -11.64 20.90
C ILE A 350 1.97 -10.25 20.64
N THR A 351 1.63 -9.54 21.72
CA THR A 351 1.09 -8.18 21.75
C THR A 351 2.10 -7.14 22.24
N SER A 352 3.13 -7.55 22.99
CA SER A 352 4.20 -6.66 23.46
C SER A 352 5.60 -7.23 23.23
N ILE A 353 6.61 -6.35 23.24
CA ILE A 353 8.03 -6.73 23.16
C ILE A 353 8.48 -7.57 24.37
N ALA A 354 7.82 -7.43 25.53
CA ALA A 354 8.10 -8.23 26.72
C ALA A 354 7.66 -9.70 26.59
N GLU A 355 6.74 -10.00 25.66
CA GLU A 355 6.30 -11.37 25.35
C GLU A 355 7.22 -12.09 24.33
N LEU A 356 8.28 -11.44 23.84
CA LEU A 356 9.24 -12.08 22.95
C LEU A 356 9.95 -13.25 23.66
N PRO A 357 9.98 -14.46 23.07
CA PRO A 357 10.70 -15.59 23.66
C PRO A 357 12.18 -15.28 23.90
N THR A 358 12.72 -15.71 25.04
CA THR A 358 14.15 -15.50 25.39
C THR A 358 15.15 -16.15 24.42
N ARG A 359 14.67 -17.02 23.53
CA ARG A 359 15.45 -17.68 22.46
C ARG A 359 15.21 -17.08 21.07
N GLU A 360 14.46 -15.98 20.95
CA GLU A 360 14.23 -15.30 19.68
C GLU A 360 15.57 -14.83 19.08
N LYS A 361 15.80 -15.12 17.80
CA LYS A 361 17.05 -14.77 17.12
C LYS A 361 17.00 -13.33 16.64
N LEU A 362 17.50 -12.42 17.47
CA LEU A 362 17.54 -10.99 17.17
C LEU A 362 18.88 -10.56 16.56
N ASN A 363 18.84 -9.66 15.58
CA ASN A 363 20.03 -9.02 15.01
C ASN A 363 20.57 -7.90 15.91
N PHE A 364 21.78 -7.38 15.64
CA PHE A 364 22.41 -6.35 16.47
C PHE A 364 21.57 -5.07 16.63
N THR A 365 20.89 -4.60 15.58
CA THR A 365 20.01 -3.43 15.66
C THR A 365 18.83 -3.67 16.61
N GLN A 366 18.20 -4.85 16.52
CA GLN A 366 17.10 -5.27 17.40
C GLN A 366 17.57 -5.44 18.85
N GLN A 367 18.73 -6.05 19.07
CA GLN A 367 19.33 -6.18 20.40
C GLN A 367 19.62 -4.82 21.03
N ARG A 368 20.15 -3.85 20.26
CA ARG A 368 20.34 -2.47 20.72
C ARG A 368 19.02 -1.79 21.06
N GLN A 369 17.99 -1.97 20.23
CA GLN A 369 16.66 -1.45 20.52
C GLN A 369 16.13 -1.99 21.86
N LEU A 370 16.19 -3.31 22.08
CA LEU A 370 15.78 -3.90 23.35
C LEU A 370 16.59 -3.37 24.54
N LYS A 371 17.92 -3.27 24.39
CA LYS A 371 18.80 -2.71 25.41
C LYS A 371 18.43 -1.27 25.77
N ALA A 372 18.25 -0.41 24.77
CA ALA A 372 17.86 0.98 24.97
C ALA A 372 16.49 1.09 25.67
N MET A 373 15.50 0.30 25.24
CA MET A 373 14.17 0.29 25.85
C MET A 373 14.20 -0.23 27.29
N ALA A 374 14.98 -1.27 27.59
CA ALA A 374 15.12 -1.83 28.94
C ALA A 374 15.88 -0.90 29.90
N GLU A 375 16.94 -0.23 29.41
CA GLU A 375 17.71 0.75 30.19
C GLU A 375 17.10 2.17 30.16
N ASN A 376 15.98 2.35 29.43
CA ASN A 376 15.29 3.63 29.16
C ASN A 376 16.23 4.81 28.85
N ARG A 377 17.24 4.58 28.01
CA ARG A 377 18.25 5.61 27.64
C ARG A 377 18.78 5.41 26.23
N ILE A 378 19.44 6.44 25.71
CA ILE A 378 20.21 6.33 24.46
C ILE A 378 21.34 5.31 24.59
N ILE A 379 21.47 4.44 23.58
CA ILE A 379 22.62 3.56 23.40
C ILE A 379 23.42 4.06 22.19
N VAL A 380 24.71 4.29 22.42
CA VAL A 380 25.71 4.69 21.42
C VAL A 380 26.77 3.60 21.34
N GLU A 381 27.09 3.15 20.13
CA GLU A 381 28.15 2.17 19.90
C GLU A 381 29.52 2.85 19.81
N PRO A 382 30.60 2.23 20.35
CA PRO A 382 31.97 2.76 20.25
C PRO A 382 32.47 2.98 18.82
N THR A 383 31.83 2.39 17.81
CA THR A 383 32.20 2.57 16.39
C THR A 383 31.67 3.86 15.76
N LEU A 384 30.87 4.66 16.48
CA LEU A 384 30.26 5.89 15.94
C LEU A 384 31.31 6.88 15.42
N ALA A 385 32.35 7.16 16.19
CA ALA A 385 33.42 8.09 15.79
C ALA A 385 34.04 7.71 14.44
N ARG A 386 34.40 6.44 14.26
CA ARG A 386 34.94 5.90 13.01
C ARG A 386 33.95 5.97 11.85
N GLN A 387 32.66 5.74 12.10
CA GLN A 387 31.63 5.86 11.06
C GLN A 387 31.33 7.31 10.65
N LEU A 388 31.73 8.29 11.46
CA LEU A 388 31.61 9.72 11.16
C LEU A 388 32.84 10.32 10.44
N GLU A 389 33.95 9.59 10.32
CA GLU A 389 35.15 10.05 9.58
C GLU A 389 34.84 10.58 8.15
N PRO A 390 33.96 9.94 7.34
CA PRO A 390 33.60 10.44 6.01
C PRO A 390 32.77 11.74 6.02
N PHE A 391 32.23 12.13 7.18
CA PHE A 391 31.40 13.31 7.39
C PHE A 391 32.27 14.43 7.94
N THR A 392 33.29 14.85 7.19
CA THR A 392 34.24 15.92 7.53
C THR A 392 34.45 16.85 6.32
N GLY A 393 35.15 17.98 6.51
CA GLY A 393 35.45 18.92 5.44
C GLY A 393 34.27 19.83 5.02
N ARG A 394 34.24 20.25 3.75
CA ARG A 394 33.14 21.05 3.16
C ARG A 394 31.98 20.15 2.79
N LEU A 395 31.09 19.91 3.76
CA LEU A 395 29.87 19.11 3.60
C LEU A 395 28.74 19.91 2.95
N GLY A 396 28.17 19.34 1.90
CA GLY A 396 26.81 19.62 1.43
C GLY A 396 25.79 18.65 2.04
N PHE A 397 24.51 19.00 2.03
CA PHE A 397 23.39 18.20 2.52
C PHE A 397 22.23 18.35 1.53
N LEU A 398 21.78 17.25 0.92
CA LEU A 398 20.88 17.25 -0.23
C LEU A 398 19.66 16.35 0.02
N ASP A 399 18.48 16.86 -0.30
CA ASP A 399 17.20 16.16 -0.21
C ASP A 399 16.36 16.41 -1.48
N PHE A 400 15.48 15.47 -1.84
CA PHE A 400 14.59 15.59 -3.00
C PHE A 400 13.15 15.25 -2.66
N GLU A 401 12.23 16.00 -3.25
CA GLU A 401 10.86 15.54 -3.46
C GLU A 401 10.59 15.23 -4.94
N THR A 402 9.82 14.16 -5.14
CA THR A 402 9.59 13.54 -6.46
C THR A 402 8.11 13.45 -6.75
N ILE A 403 7.75 13.43 -8.03
CA ILE A 403 6.42 13.01 -8.48
C ILE A 403 6.47 11.59 -9.06
N ALA A 404 5.41 10.82 -8.89
CA ALA A 404 5.22 9.53 -9.56
C ALA A 404 3.80 9.48 -10.13
N ARG A 405 3.67 9.30 -11.45
CA ARG A 405 2.36 9.22 -12.14
C ARG A 405 2.16 7.86 -12.79
N ALA A 406 0.95 7.33 -12.70
CA ALA A 406 0.50 6.10 -13.35
C ALA A 406 0.65 6.22 -14.87
N ILE A 407 0.02 7.25 -15.46
CA ILE A 407 0.30 7.66 -16.83
C ILE A 407 1.48 8.65 -16.79
N PRO A 408 2.66 8.29 -17.33
CA PRO A 408 3.84 9.14 -17.26
C PRO A 408 3.67 10.43 -18.09
N VAL A 409 4.19 11.54 -17.56
CA VAL A 409 3.89 12.91 -18.05
C VAL A 409 5.02 13.56 -18.84
N TRP A 410 6.28 13.13 -18.65
CA TRP A 410 7.45 13.70 -19.34
C TRP A 410 8.11 12.68 -20.28
N PRO A 411 8.86 13.13 -21.31
CA PRO A 411 9.42 12.22 -22.32
C PRO A 411 10.35 11.16 -21.71
N GLY A 412 10.32 9.94 -22.22
CA GLY A 412 11.16 8.84 -21.76
C GLY A 412 10.79 8.29 -20.37
N MET A 413 9.68 8.71 -19.75
CA MET A 413 9.24 8.16 -18.46
C MET A 413 8.37 6.90 -18.62
N ALA A 414 8.57 5.93 -17.72
CA ALA A 414 7.74 4.75 -17.55
C ALA A 414 6.61 4.95 -16.52
N PRO A 415 5.54 4.13 -16.54
CA PRO A 415 4.49 4.15 -15.52
C PRO A 415 5.04 3.99 -14.09
N TRP A 416 4.63 4.88 -13.20
CA TRP A 416 5.11 5.00 -11.80
C TRP A 416 6.62 5.25 -11.64
N GLN A 417 7.35 5.57 -12.71
CA GLN A 417 8.71 6.08 -12.57
C GLN A 417 8.65 7.40 -11.80
N GLN A 418 9.44 7.50 -10.74
CA GLN A 418 9.56 8.73 -9.98
C GLN A 418 10.47 9.70 -10.74
N ALA A 419 10.15 10.98 -10.73
CA ALA A 419 11.01 12.04 -11.27
C ALA A 419 11.18 13.13 -10.23
N ALA A 420 12.43 13.58 -10.02
CA ALA A 420 12.72 14.72 -9.16
C ALA A 420 12.03 15.97 -9.70
N ALA A 421 11.35 16.70 -8.81
CA ALA A 421 10.65 17.94 -9.12
C ALA A 421 10.99 19.06 -8.12
N GLN A 422 11.62 18.72 -6.99
CA GLN A 422 12.12 19.64 -5.99
C GLN A 422 13.48 19.16 -5.45
N PHE A 423 14.35 20.10 -5.05
CA PHE A 423 15.45 19.82 -4.13
C PHE A 423 15.61 20.93 -3.09
N SER A 424 16.17 20.57 -1.95
CA SER A 424 16.80 21.49 -0.99
C SER A 424 18.26 21.13 -0.82
N TYR A 425 19.10 22.14 -0.59
CA TYR A 425 20.54 21.96 -0.41
C TYR A 425 21.09 22.94 0.63
N HIS A 426 21.73 22.41 1.67
CA HIS A 426 22.54 23.19 2.62
C HIS A 426 24.03 22.90 2.41
N GLU A 427 24.89 23.91 2.43
CA GLU A 427 26.35 23.74 2.34
C GLU A 427 27.07 24.47 3.46
N ARG A 428 27.98 23.77 4.14
CA ARG A 428 28.82 24.33 5.20
C ARG A 428 29.93 25.18 4.60
N GLN A 429 29.96 26.46 4.95
CA GLN A 429 30.99 27.41 4.55
C GLN A 429 32.23 27.35 5.48
N PRO A 430 33.38 27.94 5.09
CA PRO A 430 34.64 27.79 5.82
C PRO A 430 34.63 28.47 7.20
N ASP A 431 33.80 29.49 7.37
CA ASP A 431 33.52 30.16 8.65
C ASP A 431 32.66 29.33 9.61
N GLY A 432 32.09 28.21 9.14
CA GLY A 432 31.22 27.31 9.88
C GLY A 432 29.72 27.62 9.76
N ASN A 433 29.33 28.69 9.06
CA ASN A 433 27.94 28.96 8.73
C ASN A 433 27.44 28.04 7.61
N TYR A 434 26.13 28.07 7.34
CA TYR A 434 25.53 27.33 6.23
C TYR A 434 24.86 28.28 5.24
N THR A 435 25.03 28.01 3.95
CA THR A 435 24.26 28.61 2.86
C THR A 435 23.19 27.63 2.39
N HIS A 436 22.01 28.14 2.02
CA HIS A 436 20.92 27.35 1.46
C HIS A 436 20.70 27.66 -0.02
N ALA A 437 20.30 26.63 -0.77
CA ALA A 437 19.80 26.73 -2.14
C ALA A 437 18.67 25.73 -2.34
N ALA A 438 17.63 26.10 -3.09
CA ALA A 438 16.50 25.23 -3.39
C ALA A 438 16.02 25.40 -4.83
N PHE A 439 15.29 24.40 -5.30
CA PHE A 439 14.55 24.45 -6.56
C PHE A 439 13.21 23.74 -6.35
N LEU A 440 12.12 24.32 -6.86
CA LEU A 440 10.82 23.66 -6.95
C LEU A 440 10.20 23.99 -8.31
N ALA A 441 9.91 22.96 -9.08
CA ALA A 441 9.43 23.04 -10.45
C ALA A 441 8.15 23.89 -10.61
N GLU A 442 7.94 24.42 -11.82
CA GLU A 442 6.82 25.31 -12.16
C GLU A 442 6.21 24.95 -13.52
N GLY A 443 4.90 24.72 -13.54
CA GLY A 443 4.13 24.34 -14.73
C GLY A 443 4.37 22.90 -15.20
N PRO A 444 3.67 22.46 -16.27
CA PRO A 444 3.64 21.05 -16.67
C PRO A 444 4.88 20.57 -17.44
N ARG A 445 5.81 21.48 -17.79
CA ARG A 445 7.03 21.14 -18.54
C ARG A 445 7.95 20.23 -17.74
N ASP A 446 8.83 19.52 -18.44
CA ASP A 446 9.79 18.61 -17.81
C ASP A 446 10.68 19.35 -16.80
N ALA A 447 10.56 18.97 -15.53
CA ALA A 447 11.34 19.57 -14.45
C ALA A 447 12.80 19.11 -14.43
N ARG A 448 13.12 17.96 -15.05
CA ARG A 448 14.40 17.27 -14.86
C ARG A 448 15.59 18.11 -15.36
N PRO A 449 15.59 18.71 -16.57
CA PRO A 449 16.71 19.54 -17.02
C PRO A 449 16.95 20.80 -16.16
N PRO A 450 15.97 21.68 -15.87
CA PRO A 450 16.23 22.87 -15.04
C PRO A 450 16.59 22.51 -13.59
N LEU A 451 16.01 21.45 -13.02
CA LEU A 451 16.36 20.95 -11.69
C LEU A 451 17.81 20.46 -11.66
N ALA A 452 18.21 19.59 -12.60
CA ALA A 452 19.57 19.08 -12.69
C ALA A 452 20.59 20.21 -12.84
N ALA A 453 20.32 21.20 -13.70
CA ALA A 453 21.19 22.36 -13.89
C ALA A 453 21.32 23.21 -12.61
N ALA A 454 20.24 23.41 -11.86
CA ALA A 454 20.28 24.14 -10.59
C ALA A 454 21.04 23.35 -9.50
N MET A 455 20.82 22.05 -9.42
CA MET A 455 21.47 21.16 -8.45
C MET A 455 22.98 21.04 -8.69
N VAL A 456 23.43 20.88 -9.94
CA VAL A 456 24.85 20.82 -10.30
C VAL A 456 25.56 22.11 -9.91
N ARG A 457 24.93 23.28 -10.12
CA ARG A 457 25.48 24.57 -9.67
C ARG A 457 25.54 24.69 -8.15
N ALA A 458 24.49 24.28 -7.45
CA ALA A 458 24.44 24.35 -5.98
C ALA A 458 25.51 23.45 -5.33
N THR A 459 25.68 22.22 -5.83
CA THR A 459 26.54 21.18 -5.24
C THR A 459 28.01 21.22 -5.69
N ALA A 460 28.39 22.20 -6.52
CA ALA A 460 29.71 22.26 -7.17
C ALA A 460 30.87 22.26 -6.16
N ASN A 461 30.75 23.04 -5.09
CA ASN A 461 31.84 23.33 -4.15
C ASN A 461 32.02 22.27 -3.04
N ALA A 462 31.00 21.45 -2.74
CA ALA A 462 31.11 20.46 -1.69
C ALA A 462 32.13 19.36 -2.01
N GLU A 463 32.88 18.93 -0.98
CA GLU A 463 33.79 17.79 -1.04
C GLU A 463 33.01 16.47 -0.95
N ARG A 464 31.99 16.45 -0.08
CA ARG A 464 31.05 15.34 0.14
C ARG A 464 29.64 15.89 0.29
N VAL A 465 28.65 15.17 -0.21
CA VAL A 465 27.24 15.55 -0.11
C VAL A 465 26.51 14.49 0.70
N VAL A 466 25.96 14.88 1.85
CA VAL A 466 25.17 14.03 2.74
C VAL A 466 23.77 13.88 2.18
N MET A 467 23.31 12.65 2.09
CA MET A 467 21.91 12.28 1.86
C MET A 467 21.44 11.38 3.00
N TYR A 468 20.15 11.36 3.31
CA TYR A 468 19.66 10.53 4.42
C TYR A 468 19.57 9.05 4.04
N THR A 469 19.29 8.71 2.78
CA THR A 469 19.20 7.31 2.31
C THR A 469 19.78 7.16 0.90
N PRO A 470 19.87 5.94 0.33
CA PRO A 470 20.25 5.76 -1.09
C PRO A 470 19.24 6.28 -2.13
N PHE A 471 18.13 6.91 -1.73
CA PHE A 471 17.09 7.41 -2.63
C PHE A 471 17.63 8.49 -3.56
N GLU A 472 18.30 9.51 -3.01
CA GLU A 472 18.85 10.66 -3.74
C GLU A 472 19.84 10.17 -4.81
N LYS A 473 20.73 9.25 -4.43
CA LYS A 473 21.68 8.60 -5.34
C LYS A 473 21.00 7.87 -6.51
N THR A 474 19.85 7.25 -6.26
CA THR A 474 19.07 6.56 -7.31
C THR A 474 18.42 7.56 -8.25
N ARG A 475 17.88 8.67 -7.73
CA ARG A 475 17.31 9.76 -8.53
C ARG A 475 18.36 10.47 -9.39
N ILE A 476 19.57 10.71 -8.86
CA ILE A 476 20.68 11.32 -9.61
C ILE A 476 21.12 10.42 -10.79
N ARG A 477 21.15 9.09 -10.62
CA ARG A 477 21.42 8.14 -11.72
C ARG A 477 20.38 8.18 -12.83
N GLU A 478 19.11 8.34 -12.48
CA GLU A 478 18.03 8.48 -13.46
C GLU A 478 18.08 9.85 -14.15
N LEU A 479 18.48 10.91 -13.44
CA LEU A 479 18.74 12.22 -14.04
C LEU A 479 19.90 12.18 -15.07
N GLN A 480 20.96 11.39 -14.85
CA GLN A 480 22.03 11.20 -15.85
C GLN A 480 21.49 10.66 -17.19
N GLN A 481 20.43 9.84 -17.16
CA GLN A 481 19.78 9.28 -18.35
C GLN A 481 18.75 10.25 -18.96
N ALA A 482 18.05 11.01 -18.11
CA ALA A 482 17.02 11.95 -18.52
C ALA A 482 17.57 13.31 -19.00
N VAL A 483 18.80 13.66 -18.62
CA VAL A 483 19.48 14.93 -18.93
C VAL A 483 20.92 14.62 -19.37
N PRO A 484 21.13 14.00 -20.55
CA PRO A 484 22.46 13.54 -20.98
C PRO A 484 23.52 14.64 -21.04
N GLU A 485 23.09 15.89 -21.30
CA GLU A 485 23.94 17.08 -21.35
C GLU A 485 24.58 17.47 -20.00
N LEU A 486 24.11 16.91 -18.88
CA LEU A 486 24.68 17.07 -17.53
C LEU A 486 25.13 15.74 -16.91
N ALA A 487 25.19 14.65 -17.70
CA ALA A 487 25.45 13.32 -17.17
C ALA A 487 26.83 13.20 -16.48
N THR A 488 27.85 13.91 -16.96
CA THR A 488 29.20 13.91 -16.36
C THR A 488 29.21 14.60 -15.00
N GLU A 489 28.57 15.75 -14.89
CA GLU A 489 28.44 16.53 -13.65
C GLU A 489 27.57 15.82 -12.62
N LEU A 490 26.48 15.20 -13.06
CA LEU A 490 25.61 14.37 -12.21
C LEU A 490 26.32 13.10 -11.72
N ALA A 491 27.18 12.48 -12.54
CA ALA A 491 28.03 11.37 -12.10
C ALA A 491 29.10 11.83 -11.10
N ALA A 492 29.68 13.01 -11.27
CA ALA A 492 30.61 13.62 -10.32
C ALA A 492 29.92 13.91 -8.97
N LEU A 493 28.67 14.41 -8.99
CA LEU A 493 27.84 14.55 -7.79
C LEU A 493 27.57 13.18 -7.14
N GLU A 494 27.18 12.16 -7.91
CA GLU A 494 26.90 10.81 -7.41
C GLU A 494 28.10 10.18 -6.67
N ALA A 495 29.33 10.48 -7.11
CA ALA A 495 30.57 10.03 -6.50
C ALA A 495 30.88 10.72 -5.16
N LYS A 496 30.36 11.94 -4.94
CA LYS A 496 30.49 12.70 -3.68
C LYS A 496 29.48 12.28 -2.60
N LEU A 497 28.41 11.55 -2.95
CA LEU A 497 27.32 11.21 -2.03
C LEU A 497 27.76 10.27 -0.90
N ILE A 498 27.34 10.59 0.34
CA ILE A 498 27.50 9.76 1.54
C ILE A 498 26.16 9.60 2.28
N ASP A 499 25.90 8.40 2.79
CA ASP A 499 24.62 7.97 3.35
C ASP A 499 24.66 8.01 4.89
N LEU A 500 23.80 8.83 5.51
CA LEU A 500 23.76 9.04 6.95
C LEU A 500 22.96 7.96 7.71
N HIS A 501 21.93 7.37 7.10
CA HIS A 501 21.05 6.40 7.78
C HIS A 501 21.79 5.16 8.30
N PRO A 502 22.74 4.53 7.57
CA PRO A 502 23.56 3.44 8.09
C PRO A 502 24.33 3.82 9.36
N VAL A 503 24.84 5.04 9.47
CA VAL A 503 25.57 5.49 10.67
C VAL A 503 24.64 5.49 11.88
N VAL A 504 23.46 6.10 11.76
CA VAL A 504 22.46 6.08 12.85
C VAL A 504 22.04 4.65 13.16
N LYS A 505 21.58 3.90 12.15
CA LYS A 505 21.05 2.54 12.31
C LYS A 505 22.07 1.56 12.90
N ASN A 506 23.34 1.73 12.61
CA ASN A 506 24.41 0.85 13.09
C ASN A 506 25.04 1.32 14.39
N CYS A 507 24.90 2.59 14.81
CA CYS A 507 25.58 3.12 15.99
C CYS A 507 24.70 3.71 17.09
N VAL A 508 23.48 4.17 16.81
CA VAL A 508 22.68 4.95 17.77
C VAL A 508 21.25 4.42 17.84
N TYR A 509 20.71 4.32 19.06
CA TYR A 509 19.29 4.10 19.25
C TYR A 509 18.78 4.82 20.51
N HIS A 510 17.72 5.60 20.37
CA HIS A 510 16.99 6.21 21.49
C HIS A 510 15.63 5.50 21.68
N PRO A 511 15.14 5.24 22.91
CA PRO A 511 13.87 4.52 23.14
C PRO A 511 12.68 5.11 22.36
N ALA A 512 12.61 6.44 22.29
CA ALA A 512 11.58 7.17 21.55
C ALA A 512 11.62 7.02 20.02
N PHE A 513 12.61 6.35 19.44
CA PHE A 513 12.60 5.96 18.01
C PHE A 513 11.45 4.99 17.67
N ARG A 514 10.92 4.27 18.67
CA ARG A 514 9.77 3.32 18.52
C ARG A 514 9.94 2.30 17.38
N GLY A 515 11.17 1.84 17.15
CA GLY A 515 11.57 0.89 16.10
C GLY A 515 11.77 1.50 14.71
N SER A 516 11.60 2.81 14.55
CA SER A 516 11.85 3.54 13.31
C SER A 516 13.28 4.07 13.22
N PHE A 517 13.77 4.23 11.99
CA PHE A 517 15.01 4.94 11.67
C PHE A 517 14.81 5.96 10.54
N SER A 518 13.59 6.39 10.24
CA SER A 518 13.40 7.53 9.32
C SER A 518 13.79 8.83 10.03
N LEU A 519 14.31 9.80 9.27
CA LEU A 519 14.82 11.08 9.77
C LEU A 519 13.85 11.74 10.76
N LYS A 520 12.56 11.80 10.39
CA LYS A 520 11.47 12.41 11.15
C LYS A 520 11.27 11.79 12.54
N TYR A 521 11.32 10.46 12.67
CA TYR A 521 11.17 9.78 13.96
C TYR A 521 12.42 9.85 14.84
N ILE A 522 13.61 9.98 14.25
CA ILE A 522 14.86 10.03 15.01
C ILE A 522 15.27 11.46 15.40
N LEU A 523 14.78 12.48 14.71
CA LEU A 523 15.24 13.86 14.84
C LEU A 523 14.98 14.41 16.24
N THR A 524 13.72 14.61 16.62
CA THR A 524 13.35 15.21 17.91
C THR A 524 13.89 14.43 19.12
N PRO A 525 13.96 13.08 19.12
CA PRO A 525 14.63 12.34 20.19
C PRO A 525 16.15 12.56 20.33
N LEU A 526 16.84 13.03 19.28
CA LEU A 526 18.27 13.35 19.31
C LEU A 526 18.55 14.86 19.44
N VAL A 527 17.70 15.68 18.81
CA VAL A 527 17.75 17.14 18.66
C VAL A 527 16.36 17.70 19.05
N PRO A 528 16.04 17.82 20.36
CA PRO A 528 14.69 18.17 20.83
C PRO A 528 14.18 19.54 20.40
N GLU A 529 15.09 20.45 20.04
CA GLU A 529 14.80 21.78 19.53
C GLU A 529 14.28 21.80 18.07
N LEU A 530 14.28 20.66 17.36
CA LEU A 530 13.83 20.57 15.98
C LEU A 530 12.76 19.48 15.82
N THR A 531 11.56 19.89 15.40
CA THR A 531 10.41 19.01 15.14
C THR A 531 9.90 19.17 13.69
N TYR A 532 8.74 18.59 13.39
CA TYR A 532 7.98 18.85 12.16
C TYR A 532 6.56 19.38 12.47
N ASP A 533 6.25 19.63 13.75
CA ASP A 533 4.89 19.92 14.22
C ASP A 533 4.40 21.33 13.82
N ASP A 534 5.32 22.19 13.40
CA ASP A 534 5.07 23.53 12.86
C ASP A 534 4.81 23.55 11.34
N LEU A 535 4.92 22.41 10.65
CA LEU A 535 4.78 22.30 9.20
C LEU A 535 3.42 21.73 8.77
N VAL A 536 2.87 22.28 7.68
CA VAL A 536 1.63 21.79 7.04
C VAL A 536 1.88 20.48 6.29
N ILE A 537 3.07 20.31 5.72
CA ILE A 537 3.49 19.11 4.99
C ILE A 537 4.56 18.40 5.82
N VAL A 538 4.27 17.14 6.19
CA VAL A 538 5.14 16.31 7.05
C VAL A 538 5.42 14.92 6.45
N ASP A 539 4.93 14.62 5.25
CA ASP A 539 5.11 13.36 4.53
C ASP A 539 5.46 13.64 3.06
N GLY A 540 6.52 13.01 2.54
CA GLY A 540 6.93 13.14 1.14
C GLY A 540 5.91 12.58 0.15
N ARG A 541 5.03 11.66 0.59
CA ARG A 541 3.87 11.25 -0.22
C ARG A 541 2.87 12.38 -0.41
N VAL A 542 2.65 13.21 0.62
CA VAL A 542 1.81 14.42 0.51
C VAL A 542 2.53 15.49 -0.31
N ALA A 543 3.85 15.65 -0.13
CA ALA A 543 4.65 16.55 -0.96
C ALA A 543 4.57 16.20 -2.45
N SER A 544 4.78 14.93 -2.82
CA SER A 544 4.59 14.40 -4.18
C SER A 544 3.23 14.77 -4.78
N VAL A 545 2.15 14.67 -4.00
CA VAL A 545 0.79 15.00 -4.46
C VAL A 545 0.61 16.50 -4.65
N GLU A 546 1.02 17.33 -3.70
CA GLU A 546 0.91 18.79 -3.82
C GLU A 546 1.83 19.35 -4.93
N ILE A 547 3.01 18.77 -5.14
CA ILE A 547 3.86 19.11 -6.30
C ILE A 547 3.14 18.76 -7.60
N ALA A 548 2.61 17.53 -7.75
CA ALA A 548 1.86 17.16 -8.95
C ALA A 548 0.63 18.06 -9.17
N ARG A 549 -0.05 18.47 -8.10
CA ARG A 549 -1.17 19.42 -8.09
C ARG A 549 -0.73 20.81 -8.61
N LEU A 550 0.42 21.32 -8.17
CA LEU A 550 1.01 22.57 -8.67
C LEU A 550 1.51 22.48 -10.13
N LEU A 551 2.00 21.33 -10.58
CA LEU A 551 2.51 21.18 -11.95
C LEU A 551 1.39 21.02 -12.99
N PHE A 552 0.35 20.24 -12.69
CA PHE A 552 -0.65 19.80 -13.68
C PHE A 552 -2.06 20.34 -13.45
N VAL A 553 -2.34 20.96 -12.29
CA VAL A 553 -3.69 21.42 -11.92
C VAL A 553 -3.72 22.88 -11.44
N ALA A 554 -2.59 23.59 -11.45
CA ALA A 554 -2.45 24.96 -10.93
C ALA A 554 -3.45 25.98 -11.48
N GLU A 555 -3.97 25.83 -12.69
CA GLU A 555 -4.97 26.76 -13.25
C GLU A 555 -6.32 26.70 -12.50
N LYS A 556 -6.62 25.58 -11.82
CA LYS A 556 -7.84 25.39 -11.03
C LYS A 556 -7.69 25.81 -9.56
N ILE A 557 -6.54 26.36 -9.17
CA ILE A 557 -6.20 26.68 -7.78
C ILE A 557 -6.04 28.21 -7.64
N PRO A 558 -6.69 28.86 -6.65
CA PRO A 558 -6.50 30.28 -6.36
C PRO A 558 -5.03 30.64 -6.14
N ARG A 559 -4.56 31.77 -6.70
CA ARG A 559 -3.13 32.14 -6.69
C ARG A 559 -2.52 32.11 -5.28
N ASN A 560 -3.19 32.72 -4.32
CA ASN A 560 -2.80 32.76 -2.90
C ASN A 560 -2.68 31.37 -2.25
N GLU A 561 -3.48 30.39 -2.67
CA GLU A 561 -3.35 29.01 -2.21
C GLU A 561 -2.12 28.34 -2.85
N ARG A 562 -1.86 28.57 -4.14
CA ARG A 562 -0.66 28.05 -4.82
C ARG A 562 0.62 28.58 -4.20
N ASP A 563 0.66 29.88 -3.92
CA ASP A 563 1.82 30.55 -3.34
C ASP A 563 2.08 30.03 -1.91
N ARG A 564 1.01 29.75 -1.14
CA ARG A 564 1.11 29.08 0.18
C ARG A 564 1.63 27.65 0.07
N VAL A 565 1.01 26.80 -0.76
CA VAL A 565 1.44 25.39 -0.93
C VAL A 565 2.89 25.32 -1.44
N ARG A 566 3.30 26.26 -2.32
CA ARG A 566 4.69 26.40 -2.77
C ARG A 566 5.64 26.69 -1.60
N GLN A 567 5.27 27.61 -0.70
CA GLN A 567 6.08 27.90 0.49
C GLN A 567 6.11 26.72 1.48
N ASP A 568 4.98 26.05 1.70
CA ASP A 568 4.89 24.87 2.59
C ASP A 568 5.80 23.73 2.09
N LEU A 569 5.83 23.48 0.77
CA LEU A 569 6.74 22.53 0.14
C LEU A 569 8.22 22.91 0.31
N LEU A 570 8.56 24.19 0.09
CA LEU A 570 9.94 24.69 0.26
C LEU A 570 10.40 24.53 1.71
N ASN A 571 9.60 24.98 2.68
CA ASN A 571 9.88 24.88 4.11
C ASN A 571 10.12 23.44 4.56
N TYR A 572 9.32 22.50 4.03
CA TYR A 572 9.39 21.09 4.38
C TYR A 572 10.68 20.41 3.87
N CYS A 573 11.04 20.59 2.59
CA CYS A 573 12.29 20.04 2.04
C CYS A 573 13.54 20.75 2.63
N GLU A 574 13.43 22.05 2.95
CA GLU A 574 14.44 22.77 3.74
C GLU A 574 14.65 22.14 5.12
N ARG A 575 13.57 21.82 5.84
CA ARG A 575 13.59 21.15 7.14
C ARG A 575 14.31 19.80 7.09
N ASP A 576 14.06 18.96 6.09
CA ASP A 576 14.75 17.66 5.96
C ASP A 576 16.28 17.83 5.76
N THR A 577 16.73 18.80 4.95
CA THR A 577 18.18 19.09 4.85
C THR A 577 18.77 19.68 6.15
N TRP A 578 18.07 20.59 6.82
CA TRP A 578 18.52 21.17 8.09
C TRP A 578 18.53 20.15 9.24
N ALA A 579 17.58 19.22 9.23
CA ALA A 579 17.55 18.07 10.13
C ALA A 579 18.81 17.21 9.99
N MET A 580 19.28 16.95 8.77
CA MET A 580 20.56 16.24 8.56
C MET A 580 21.77 17.02 9.06
N VAL A 581 21.81 18.35 8.86
CA VAL A 581 22.86 19.21 9.42
C VAL A 581 22.95 19.04 10.93
N LYS A 582 21.83 19.24 11.64
CA LYS A 582 21.77 19.15 13.11
C LYS A 582 22.00 17.72 13.62
N LEU A 583 21.57 16.71 12.86
CA LEU A 583 21.83 15.32 13.19
C LEU A 583 23.32 14.98 13.10
N VAL A 584 24.07 15.43 12.08
CA VAL A 584 25.52 15.21 12.00
C VAL A 584 26.27 15.93 13.12
N GLU A 585 25.88 17.18 13.44
CA GLU A 585 26.44 17.91 14.59
C GLU A 585 26.21 17.12 15.90
N ARG A 586 24.99 16.67 16.13
CA ARG A 586 24.61 15.88 17.32
C ARG A 586 25.30 14.52 17.42
N LEU A 587 25.47 13.82 16.30
CA LEU A 587 26.18 12.53 16.29
C LEU A 587 27.66 12.69 16.63
N ARG A 588 28.31 13.78 16.21
CA ARG A 588 29.69 14.10 16.62
C ARG A 588 29.80 14.38 18.11
N GLU A 589 28.86 15.11 18.71
CA GLU A 589 28.82 15.30 20.17
C GLU A 589 28.67 13.99 20.95
N LEU A 590 27.87 13.06 20.44
CA LEU A 590 27.69 11.73 21.03
C LEU A 590 28.92 10.84 20.85
N ALA A 591 29.71 11.04 19.79
CA ALA A 591 30.94 10.31 19.52
C ALA A 591 32.15 10.81 20.33
N ALA A 592 32.05 12.01 20.92
CA ALA A 592 33.10 12.63 21.74
C ALA A 592 32.95 12.36 23.25
N ARG A 593 32.00 11.51 23.64
CA ARG A 593 31.71 11.08 25.02
C ARG A 593 32.13 9.64 25.26
#